data_AF-A0A946K1N9-F1
#
_entry.id   AF-A0A946K1N9-F1
#
_cell.length_a   1.000
_cell.length_b   1.000
_cell.length_c   1.000
_cell.angle_alpha   90.00
_cell.angle_beta   90.00
_cell.angle_gamma   90.00
#
_symmetry.space_group_name_H-M   'P 1'
#
loop_
_entity.id
_entity.type
_entity.pdbx_description
1 polymer ?
#
loop_
_entity_poly.entity_id
_entity_poly.type
_entity_poly.pdbx_seq_one_letter_code
_entity_poly.pdbx_strand_id
1 'polypeptide(L)'
;KSPLYVDDVAGVDDPDEYGLHSPDYTAGFFAMLWLADEQYIRYMDTIRQDGVDQAVLTHKAFLKLTQVSEPIYQTTIDQTEETDLISSVQTQDTGSSPSVIEDHMLVINQLRHALRSGDSIAIAKVVRHILHS
;
A
#
# COMPACT_ATOMS: atom_id res chain seq x y z
N LYS A 1 -12.75 3.24 16.88
CA LYS A 1 -12.95 3.00 15.42
C LYS A 1 -13.18 4.38 14.80
N SER A 2 -12.51 4.69 13.70
CA SER A 2 -12.55 6.01 13.05
C SER A 2 -13.26 5.90 11.71
N PRO A 3 -13.90 6.96 11.20
CA PRO A 3 -14.25 7.04 9.79
C PRO A 3 -12.98 6.97 8.93
N LEU A 4 -13.13 6.43 7.73
CA LEU A 4 -12.14 6.46 6.65
C LEU A 4 -12.80 7.12 5.45
N TYR A 5 -12.31 8.30 5.06
CA TYR A 5 -12.82 9.04 3.92
C TYR A 5 -12.09 8.64 2.63
N VAL A 6 -12.79 8.75 1.51
CA VAL A 6 -12.22 8.51 0.19
C VAL A 6 -11.14 9.55 -0.12
N ASP A 7 -11.34 10.81 0.29
CA ASP A 7 -10.35 11.88 0.11
C ASP A 7 -9.00 11.57 0.77
N ASP A 8 -9.01 10.85 1.91
CA ASP A 8 -7.81 10.47 2.64
C ASP A 8 -6.99 9.38 1.92
N VAL A 9 -7.60 8.65 0.97
CA VAL A 9 -7.02 7.45 0.33
C VAL A 9 -6.81 7.64 -1.16
N ALA A 10 -7.80 8.18 -1.87
CA ALA A 10 -7.80 8.38 -3.32
C ALA A 10 -7.45 9.81 -3.74
N GLY A 11 -7.42 10.76 -2.79
CA GLY A 11 -7.22 12.17 -3.04
C GLY A 11 -8.54 12.95 -3.10
N VAL A 12 -8.42 14.27 -3.05
CA VAL A 12 -9.55 15.21 -2.95
C VAL A 12 -10.48 15.07 -4.16
N ASP A 13 -11.79 15.02 -3.94
CA ASP A 13 -12.79 14.97 -5.01
C ASP A 13 -12.79 16.24 -5.89
N ASP A 14 -13.12 16.05 -7.16
CA ASP A 14 -13.32 17.10 -8.16
C ASP A 14 -14.66 16.84 -8.89
N PRO A 15 -15.79 17.26 -8.29
CA PRO A 15 -17.10 16.96 -8.83
C PRO A 15 -17.41 17.78 -10.08
N ASP A 16 -18.22 17.22 -10.97
CA ASP A 16 -18.62 17.88 -12.22
C ASP A 16 -19.65 19.02 -12.03
N GLU A 17 -20.07 19.63 -13.14
CA GLU A 17 -21.05 20.73 -13.13
C GLU A 17 -22.44 20.35 -12.57
N TYR A 18 -22.72 19.05 -12.43
CA TYR A 18 -23.94 18.50 -11.83
C TYR A 18 -23.73 18.02 -10.39
N GLY A 19 -22.51 18.16 -9.84
CA GLY A 19 -22.14 17.72 -8.51
C GLY A 19 -21.89 16.21 -8.40
N LEU A 20 -21.64 15.52 -9.51
CA LEU A 20 -21.28 14.11 -9.50
C LEU A 20 -19.79 13.94 -9.22
N HIS A 21 -19.47 13.00 -8.31
CA HIS A 21 -18.09 12.66 -7.98
C HIS A 21 -17.26 12.28 -9.21
N SER A 22 -15.97 12.60 -9.16
CA SER A 22 -15.03 12.19 -10.20
C SER A 22 -14.97 10.66 -10.33
N PRO A 23 -14.59 10.12 -11.51
CA PRO A 23 -14.42 8.67 -11.69
C PRO A 23 -13.40 8.07 -10.72
N ASP A 24 -12.32 8.80 -10.40
CA ASP A 24 -11.26 8.34 -9.51
C ASP A 24 -11.74 8.30 -8.05
N TYR A 25 -12.46 9.33 -7.62
CA TYR A 25 -13.09 9.35 -6.30
C TYR A 25 -14.09 8.19 -6.13
N THR A 26 -14.95 8.01 -7.13
CA THR A 26 -15.92 6.91 -7.18
C THR A 26 -15.22 5.55 -7.14
N ALA A 27 -14.13 5.38 -7.89
CA ALA A 27 -13.33 4.15 -7.87
C ALA A 27 -12.69 3.90 -6.49
N GLY A 28 -12.22 4.96 -5.81
CA GLY A 28 -11.71 4.88 -4.45
C GLY A 28 -12.76 4.36 -3.46
N PHE A 29 -13.98 4.88 -3.53
CA PHE A 29 -15.10 4.40 -2.71
C PHE A 29 -15.39 2.91 -2.96
N PHE A 30 -15.54 2.51 -4.23
CA PHE A 30 -15.82 1.10 -4.56
C PHE A 30 -14.67 0.16 -4.22
N ALA A 31 -13.42 0.63 -4.25
CA ALA A 31 -12.27 -0.15 -3.78
C ALA A 31 -12.37 -0.47 -2.28
N MET A 32 -12.87 0.46 -1.45
CA MET A 32 -13.12 0.19 -0.03
C MET A 32 -14.19 -0.88 0.17
N LEU A 33 -15.28 -0.82 -0.61
CA LEU A 33 -16.34 -1.84 -0.56
C LEU A 33 -15.80 -3.21 -0.99
N TRP A 34 -15.01 -3.26 -2.07
CA TRP A 34 -14.37 -4.49 -2.53
C TRP A 34 -13.42 -5.08 -1.48
N LEU A 35 -12.62 -4.26 -0.79
CA LEU A 35 -11.78 -4.73 0.31
C LEU A 35 -12.58 -5.31 1.47
N ALA A 36 -13.79 -4.83 1.72
CA ALA A 36 -14.69 -5.38 2.73
C ALA A 36 -15.30 -6.72 2.28
N ASP A 37 -15.73 -6.82 1.02
CA ASP A 37 -16.23 -8.05 0.42
C ASP A 37 -15.18 -9.17 0.44
N GLU A 38 -13.92 -8.83 0.18
CA GLU A 38 -12.76 -9.71 0.28
C GLU A 38 -12.28 -9.96 1.71
N GLN A 39 -13.01 -9.41 2.70
CA GLN A 39 -12.77 -9.56 4.14
C GLN A 39 -11.40 -9.02 4.59
N TYR A 40 -10.83 -8.06 3.88
CA TYR A 40 -9.61 -7.37 4.31
C TYR A 40 -9.90 -6.24 5.31
N ILE A 41 -11.05 -5.59 5.18
CA ILE A 41 -11.55 -4.62 6.16
C ILE A 41 -12.94 -5.00 6.65
N ARG A 42 -13.38 -4.40 7.77
CA ARG A 42 -14.78 -4.37 8.19
C ARG A 42 -15.14 -2.93 8.51
N TYR A 43 -16.34 -2.53 8.14
CA TYR A 43 -16.93 -1.24 8.49
C TYR A 43 -18.35 -1.45 9.04
N MET A 44 -18.93 -0.41 9.66
CA MET A 44 -20.28 -0.50 10.23
C MET A 44 -21.35 0.01 9.27
N ASP A 45 -21.10 1.16 8.65
CA ASP A 45 -22.01 1.79 7.69
C ASP A 45 -21.20 2.61 6.68
N THR A 46 -21.81 3.01 5.57
CA THR A 46 -21.19 3.94 4.62
C THR A 46 -21.51 5.39 4.98
N ILE A 47 -20.57 6.28 4.71
CA ILE A 47 -20.78 7.73 4.77
C ILE A 47 -21.17 8.17 3.36
N ARG A 48 -22.39 7.83 2.95
CA ARG A 48 -22.84 7.97 1.54
C ARG A 48 -21.81 7.34 0.58
N GLN A 49 -21.23 8.13 -0.32
CA GLN A 49 -20.16 7.76 -1.25
C GLN A 49 -18.82 8.40 -0.88
N ASP A 50 -18.75 9.05 0.28
CA ASP A 50 -17.57 9.81 0.75
C ASP A 50 -16.64 8.96 1.62
N GLY A 51 -17.07 7.76 2.03
CA GLY A 51 -16.26 6.87 2.86
C GLY A 51 -17.04 5.81 3.62
N VAL A 52 -16.36 5.19 4.57
CA VAL A 52 -16.91 4.15 5.44
C VAL A 52 -16.68 4.48 6.91
N ASP A 53 -17.70 4.30 7.74
CA ASP A 53 -17.60 4.55 9.18
C ASP A 53 -17.11 3.32 9.95
N GLN A 54 -16.37 3.59 11.01
CA GLN A 54 -15.83 2.60 11.93
C GLN A 54 -15.00 1.50 11.24
N ALA A 55 -14.24 1.87 10.20
CA ALA A 55 -13.39 0.96 9.46
C ALA A 55 -12.30 0.36 10.37
N VAL A 56 -12.10 -0.96 10.26
CA VAL A 56 -11.05 -1.70 10.96
C VAL A 56 -10.45 -2.76 10.05
N LEU A 57 -9.14 -2.98 10.19
CA LEU A 57 -8.44 -4.08 9.55
C LEU A 57 -8.91 -5.42 10.12
N THR A 58 -9.11 -6.43 9.27
CA THR A 58 -9.42 -7.78 9.75
C THR A 58 -8.17 -8.52 10.22
N HIS A 59 -8.37 -9.61 10.95
CA HIS A 59 -7.27 -10.50 11.34
C HIS A 59 -6.52 -11.05 10.11
N LYS A 60 -7.25 -11.43 9.04
CA LYS A 60 -6.69 -11.89 7.76
C LYS A 60 -5.74 -10.85 7.16
N ALA A 61 -6.21 -9.60 7.03
CA ALA A 61 -5.39 -8.54 6.47
C ALA A 61 -4.21 -8.18 7.36
N PHE A 62 -4.42 -8.13 8.68
CA PHE A 62 -3.35 -7.87 9.63
C PHE A 62 -2.22 -8.89 9.51
N LEU A 63 -2.52 -10.19 9.55
CA LEU A 63 -1.51 -11.24 9.43
C LEU A 63 -0.74 -11.17 8.12
N LYS A 64 -1.42 -10.93 6.99
CA LYS A 64 -0.78 -10.80 5.68
C LYS A 64 0.17 -9.61 5.61
N LEU A 65 -0.21 -8.48 6.20
CA LEU A 65 0.60 -7.26 6.18
C LEU A 65 1.77 -7.31 7.16
N THR A 66 1.63 -8.00 8.29
CA THR A 66 2.69 -8.15 9.31
C THR A 66 3.51 -9.43 9.14
N GLN A 67 3.27 -10.21 8.09
CA GLN A 67 4.09 -11.37 7.80
C GLN A 67 5.51 -10.93 7.43
N VAL A 68 6.50 -11.63 7.98
CA VAL A 68 7.89 -11.52 7.55
C VAL A 68 8.07 -12.33 6.27
N SER A 69 8.65 -11.71 5.25
CA SER A 69 8.91 -12.33 3.95
C SER A 69 10.29 -11.93 3.47
N GLU A 70 10.96 -12.83 2.76
CA GLU A 70 12.15 -12.45 1.98
C GLU A 70 11.79 -11.29 1.01
N PRO A 71 12.77 -10.48 0.58
CA PRO A 71 12.48 -9.36 -0.32
C PRO A 71 11.75 -9.83 -1.59
N ILE A 72 10.49 -9.45 -1.73
CA ILE A 72 9.59 -9.88 -2.81
C ILE A 72 10.05 -9.34 -4.16
N TYR A 73 10.67 -8.15 -4.14
CA TYR A 73 11.26 -7.52 -5.30
C TYR A 73 12.58 -6.87 -4.93
N GLN A 74 13.60 -7.10 -5.75
CA GLN A 74 14.89 -6.42 -5.71
C GLN A 74 15.10 -5.81 -7.09
N THR A 75 15.17 -4.49 -7.17
CA THR A 75 15.58 -3.81 -8.41
C THR A 75 17.03 -4.18 -8.67
N THR A 76 17.30 -4.87 -9.78
CA THR A 76 18.64 -4.92 -10.36
C THR A 76 18.91 -3.53 -10.95
N ILE A 77 19.62 -2.69 -10.21
CA ILE A 77 20.15 -1.45 -10.76
C ILE A 77 21.27 -1.86 -11.71
N ASP A 78 20.95 -2.06 -12.99
CA ASP A 78 21.98 -2.14 -14.03
C ASP A 78 22.61 -0.75 -14.15
N GLN A 79 23.91 -0.70 -13.85
CA GLN A 79 24.73 0.49 -13.89
C GLN A 79 24.75 1.08 -15.30
N THR A 80 24.00 2.15 -15.53
CA THR A 80 24.38 3.08 -16.61
C THR A 80 24.14 4.52 -16.15
N GLU A 81 25.27 5.23 -16.09
CA GLU A 81 25.48 6.68 -16.08
C GLU A 81 25.50 7.38 -14.71
N GLU A 82 26.75 7.54 -14.26
CA GLU A 82 27.25 8.55 -13.32
C GLU A 82 26.56 9.89 -13.49
N THR A 83 25.96 10.43 -12.43
CA THR A 83 26.36 11.72 -11.81
C THR A 83 25.63 11.82 -10.46
N ASP A 84 26.37 12.19 -9.42
CA ASP A 84 25.94 12.46 -8.04
C ASP A 84 25.72 11.27 -7.09
N LEU A 85 26.86 10.76 -6.62
CA LEU A 85 27.19 10.60 -5.20
C LEU A 85 26.17 9.88 -4.29
N ILE A 86 26.48 8.59 -4.10
CA ILE A 86 26.46 7.81 -2.84
C ILE A 86 25.15 7.02 -2.53
N SER A 87 25.35 5.70 -2.51
CA SER A 87 24.57 4.62 -1.87
C SER A 87 23.54 3.87 -2.71
N SER A 88 24.00 2.96 -3.58
CA SER A 88 23.25 1.71 -3.84
C SER A 88 24.04 0.70 -4.68
N VAL A 89 25.18 0.20 -4.17
CA VAL A 89 25.71 -1.10 -4.60
C VAL A 89 26.23 -1.79 -3.35
N GLN A 90 25.47 -2.79 -2.88
CA GLN A 90 25.87 -3.83 -1.92
C GLN A 90 26.91 -3.42 -0.86
N THR A 91 26.47 -2.80 0.22
CA THR A 91 27.12 -3.03 1.51
C THR A 91 26.27 -4.03 2.26
N GLN A 92 26.88 -5.16 2.62
CA GLN A 92 26.61 -5.79 3.90
C GLN A 92 26.29 -4.69 4.89
N ASP A 93 25.03 -4.59 5.30
CA ASP A 93 24.61 -3.64 6.31
C ASP A 93 25.15 -4.16 7.64
N THR A 94 26.43 -3.88 7.87
CA THR A 94 27.17 -4.16 9.10
C THR A 94 26.83 -3.13 10.18
N GLY A 95 25.75 -2.33 9.98
CA GLY A 95 25.36 -1.23 10.85
C GLY A 95 23.87 -1.10 11.17
N SER A 96 22.94 -1.73 10.45
CA SER A 96 21.53 -1.72 10.86
C SER A 96 21.28 -2.68 12.03
N SER A 97 20.59 -2.17 13.04
CA SER A 97 20.15 -2.97 14.19
C SER A 97 19.27 -4.13 13.69
N PRO A 98 19.35 -5.33 14.30
CA PRO A 98 18.52 -6.48 13.92
C PRO A 98 17.01 -6.16 13.84
N SER A 99 16.52 -5.23 14.66
CA SER A 99 15.13 -4.75 14.61
C SER A 99 14.77 -4.04 13.30
N VAL A 100 15.70 -3.27 12.74
CA VAL A 100 15.46 -2.51 11.49
C VAL A 100 15.39 -3.45 10.30
N ILE A 101 16.24 -4.48 10.31
CA ILE A 101 16.25 -5.51 9.27
C ILE A 101 14.91 -6.26 9.29
N GLU A 102 14.46 -6.70 10.46
CA GLU A 102 13.17 -7.40 10.61
C GLU A 102 12.00 -6.52 10.16
N ASP A 103 12.00 -5.23 10.54
CA ASP A 103 10.98 -4.29 10.10
C ASP A 103 10.93 -4.19 8.57
N HIS A 104 12.08 -4.10 7.88
CA HIS A 104 12.11 -4.04 6.41
C HIS A 104 11.58 -5.30 5.73
N MET A 105 11.65 -6.45 6.40
CA MET A 105 11.14 -7.72 5.88
C MET A 105 9.62 -7.87 6.03
N LEU A 106 8.95 -7.02 6.82
CA LEU A 106 7.49 -7.02 6.91
C LEU A 106 6.87 -6.67 5.55
N VAL A 107 5.90 -7.48 5.11
CA VAL A 107 5.21 -7.30 3.82
C VAL A 107 4.66 -5.89 3.65
N ILE A 108 4.13 -5.28 4.73
CA ILE A 108 3.64 -3.89 4.70
C ILE A 108 4.74 -2.88 4.37
N ASN A 109 5.96 -3.06 4.87
CA ASN A 109 7.07 -2.16 4.61
C ASN A 109 7.59 -2.34 3.18
N GLN A 110 7.63 -3.58 2.68
CA GLN A 110 7.91 -3.85 1.28
C GLN A 110 6.86 -3.21 0.35
N LEU A 111 5.57 -3.28 0.70
CA LEU A 111 4.49 -2.63 -0.07
C LEU A 111 4.64 -1.10 -0.07
N ARG A 112 4.90 -0.48 1.09
CA ARG A 112 5.13 0.97 1.19
C ARG A 112 6.32 1.40 0.35
N HIS A 113 7.40 0.63 0.34
CA HIS A 113 8.57 0.93 -0.48
C HIS A 113 8.22 0.87 -1.99
N ALA A 114 7.52 -0.18 -2.43
CA ALA A 114 7.08 -0.31 -3.82
C ALA A 114 6.12 0.82 -4.27
N LEU A 115 5.19 1.24 -3.41
CA LEU A 115 4.28 2.36 -3.70
C LEU A 115 5.05 3.69 -3.79
N ARG A 116 6.04 3.91 -2.91
CA ARG A 116 6.87 5.13 -2.92
C ARG A 116 7.81 5.21 -4.11
N SER A 117 8.32 4.06 -4.59
CA SER A 117 9.18 4.03 -5.78
C SER A 117 8.41 4.25 -7.08
N GLY A 118 7.09 4.00 -7.09
CA GLY A 118 6.28 4.06 -8.31
C GLY A 118 6.60 2.93 -9.30
N ASP A 119 7.36 1.91 -8.89
CA ASP A 119 7.71 0.78 -9.74
C ASP A 119 6.53 -0.19 -9.87
N SER A 120 5.85 -0.14 -11.02
CA SER A 120 4.70 -1.00 -11.32
C SER A 120 5.00 -2.50 -11.20
N ILE A 121 6.23 -2.93 -11.48
CA ILE A 121 6.64 -4.34 -11.36
C ILE A 121 6.77 -4.70 -9.87
N ALA A 122 7.38 -3.82 -9.08
CA ALA A 122 7.49 -4.00 -7.63
C ALA A 122 6.09 -4.08 -6.99
N ILE A 123 5.22 -3.12 -7.31
CA ILE A 123 3.84 -3.06 -6.80
C ILE A 123 3.09 -4.34 -7.16
N ALA A 124 3.12 -4.75 -8.42
CA ALA A 124 2.43 -5.95 -8.88
C ALA A 124 2.92 -7.22 -8.16
N LYS A 125 4.24 -7.37 -7.95
CA LYS A 125 4.80 -8.52 -7.25
C LYS A 125 4.41 -8.56 -5.77
N VAL A 126 4.47 -7.43 -5.07
CA VAL A 126 4.10 -7.36 -3.65
C VAL A 126 2.60 -7.57 -3.45
N VAL A 127 1.75 -6.95 -4.27
CA VAL A 127 0.30 -7.17 -4.21
C VAL A 127 -0.03 -8.63 -4.51
N ARG A 128 0.57 -9.23 -5.54
CA ARG A 128 0.39 -10.66 -5.85
C ARG A 128 0.82 -11.55 -4.68
N HIS A 129 1.92 -11.21 -4.01
CA HIS A 129 2.35 -11.93 -2.81
C HIS A 129 1.27 -11.86 -1.71
N ILE A 130 0.72 -10.67 -1.42
CA ILE A 130 -0.35 -10.49 -0.43
C ILE A 130 -1.59 -11.32 -0.77
N LEU A 131 -1.97 -11.41 -2.04
CA LEU A 131 -3.18 -12.12 -2.45
C LEU A 131 -3.03 -13.65 -2.45
N HIS A 132 -1.82 -14.18 -2.60
CA HIS A 132 -1.57 -15.62 -2.74
C HIS A 132 -0.76 -16.26 -1.61
N SER A 133 -0.24 -15.49 -0.65
CA SER A 133 0.40 -16.00 0.57
C SER A 133 -0.60 -16.63 1.55
#